data_AF-A0A152A4W7-F1
#
_entry.id   AF-A0A152A4W7-F1
#
_cell.length_a   1.000
_cell.length_b   1.000
_cell.length_c   1.000
_cell.angle_alpha   90.00
_cell.angle_beta   90.00
_cell.angle_gamma   90.00
#
_symmetry.space_group_name_H-M   'P 1'
#
loop_
_entity.id
_entity.type
_entity.pdbx_description
1 polymer ?
#
loop_
_entity_poly.entity_id
_entity_poly.type
_entity_poly.pdbx_seq_one_letter_code
_entity_poly.pdbx_strand_id
1 'polypeptide(L)'
;MCIHDKYHINECQTFNILYFQSIVSISDGYDLDIVRKCTKHCQKKMAKIVDITMKQYSKYCMNYFKDAKPGKKSSFLDYLYYCLDFEKGEIACHDEDFVKDVEKSCNVKMENGKLYHTDPVDSDDSDESMDSEEESETETESTDD
;
A
#
# COMPACT_ATOMS: atom_id res chain seq x y z
N MET A 1 -17.51 -19.92 16.95
CA MET A 1 -16.46 -19.64 15.96
C MET A 1 -16.11 -18.17 16.06
N CYS A 2 -14.82 -17.84 16.02
CA CYS A 2 -14.35 -16.47 16.01
C CYS A 2 -14.46 -15.92 14.57
N ILE A 3 -14.85 -14.65 14.41
CA ILE A 3 -14.97 -14.03 13.07
C ILE A 3 -13.63 -14.03 12.31
N HIS A 4 -12.52 -14.07 13.05
CA HIS A 4 -11.16 -14.10 12.52
C HIS A 4 -10.69 -15.51 12.11
N ASP A 5 -11.51 -16.54 12.28
CA ASP A 5 -11.16 -17.90 11.85
C ASP A 5 -11.04 -17.98 10.31
N LYS A 6 -11.64 -17.02 9.58
CA LYS A 6 -11.52 -16.85 8.13
C LYS A 6 -10.12 -16.43 7.64
N TYR A 7 -9.26 -15.94 8.54
CA TYR A 7 -7.91 -15.50 8.16
C TYR A 7 -6.86 -16.55 8.47
N HIS A 8 -6.02 -16.84 7.48
CA HIS A 8 -4.96 -17.84 7.54
C HIS A 8 -3.61 -17.20 7.25
N ILE A 9 -2.66 -17.34 8.17
CA ILE A 9 -1.34 -16.71 8.04
C ILE A 9 -0.56 -17.19 6.81
N ASN A 10 -0.83 -18.41 6.35
CA ASN A 10 -0.18 -18.97 5.16
C ASN A 10 -0.62 -18.27 3.88
N GLU A 11 -1.78 -17.60 3.88
CA GLU A 11 -2.27 -16.81 2.74
C GLU A 11 -1.60 -15.43 2.66
N CYS A 12 -0.76 -15.07 3.64
CA CYS A 12 0.00 -13.82 3.65
C CYS A 12 1.43 -13.98 3.08
N GLN A 13 1.71 -15.08 2.34
CA GLN A 13 3.01 -15.27 1.67
C GLN A 13 3.26 -14.22 0.58
N THR A 14 2.22 -13.85 -0.15
CA THR A 14 2.16 -12.70 -1.06
C THR A 14 1.13 -11.71 -0.55
N PHE A 15 1.12 -10.49 -1.11
CA PHE A 15 0.17 -9.49 -0.67
C PHE A 15 -1.26 -9.86 -1.07
N ASN A 16 -2.14 -9.90 -0.09
CA ASN A 16 -3.53 -10.24 -0.27
C ASN A 16 -4.39 -8.96 -0.14
N ILE A 17 -4.82 -8.43 -1.29
CA ILE A 17 -5.60 -7.19 -1.35
C ILE A 17 -6.94 -7.30 -0.60
N LEU A 18 -7.56 -8.49 -0.54
CA LEU A 18 -8.81 -8.69 0.19
C LEU A 18 -8.58 -8.63 1.70
N TYR A 19 -7.46 -9.17 2.18
CA TYR A 19 -7.06 -9.06 3.58
C TYR A 19 -6.73 -7.60 3.92
N PHE A 20 -5.98 -6.91 3.07
CA PHE A 20 -5.70 -5.49 3.24
C PHE A 20 -6.99 -4.67 3.30
N GLN A 21 -7.89 -4.82 2.32
CA GLN A 21 -9.20 -4.16 2.31
C GLN A 21 -10.00 -4.42 3.60
N SER A 22 -9.98 -5.66 4.10
CA SER A 22 -10.64 -6.00 5.38
C SER A 22 -9.96 -5.38 6.60
N ILE A 23 -8.66 -5.12 6.54
CA ILE A 23 -7.86 -4.51 7.61
C ILE A 23 -8.02 -2.99 7.61
N VAL A 24 -7.99 -2.35 6.45
CA VAL A 24 -7.96 -0.89 6.31
C VAL A 24 -9.31 -0.27 5.93
N SER A 25 -10.32 -1.08 5.57
CA SER A 25 -11.70 -0.72 5.19
C SER A 25 -11.90 0.77 4.96
N ILE A 26 -11.50 1.22 3.76
CA ILE A 26 -11.38 2.63 3.34
C ILE A 26 -12.75 3.34 3.19
N SER A 27 -13.90 2.66 3.33
CA SER A 27 -15.21 3.31 3.09
C SER A 27 -16.30 3.17 4.18
N ASP A 28 -16.42 2.07 4.94
CA ASP A 28 -17.72 1.79 5.60
C ASP A 28 -17.71 1.34 7.06
N GLY A 29 -16.57 1.41 7.75
CA GLY A 29 -16.50 1.07 9.17
C GLY A 29 -16.69 -0.43 9.47
N TYR A 30 -15.82 -0.94 10.35
CA TYR A 30 -15.79 -2.27 10.96
C TYR A 30 -15.11 -3.42 10.18
N ASP A 31 -14.25 -4.17 10.90
CA ASP A 31 -14.33 -5.65 11.11
C ASP A 31 -13.09 -6.26 11.84
N LEU A 32 -12.15 -5.46 12.32
CA LEU A 32 -11.06 -5.94 13.21
C LEU A 32 -11.45 -6.01 14.70
N ASP A 33 -12.75 -6.00 14.99
CA ASP A 33 -13.24 -5.96 16.37
C ASP A 33 -12.80 -7.19 17.16
N ILE A 34 -12.13 -6.93 18.28
CA ILE A 34 -11.86 -7.97 19.28
C ILE A 34 -13.17 -8.29 19.99
N VAL A 35 -13.93 -9.23 19.42
CA VAL A 35 -15.19 -9.68 20.03
C VAL A 35 -14.97 -10.63 21.21
N ARG A 36 -15.98 -10.78 22.07
CA ARG A 36 -15.96 -11.65 23.28
C ARG A 36 -15.51 -13.11 23.01
N LYS A 37 -15.67 -13.61 21.78
CA LYS A 37 -15.25 -14.96 21.36
C LYS A 37 -13.78 -15.06 20.93
N CYS A 38 -13.04 -13.96 20.85
CA CYS A 38 -11.62 -13.95 20.48
C CYS A 38 -10.77 -14.54 21.61
N THR A 39 -9.96 -15.54 21.27
CA THR A 39 -8.95 -16.08 22.18
C THR A 39 -7.66 -15.26 22.12
N LYS A 40 -6.79 -15.40 23.14
CA LYS A 40 -5.42 -14.82 23.08
C LYS A 40 -4.65 -15.33 21.86
N HIS A 41 -4.88 -16.57 21.44
CA HIS A 41 -4.26 -17.12 20.24
C HIS A 41 -4.74 -16.41 18.97
N CYS A 42 -6.07 -16.18 18.85
CA CYS A 42 -6.65 -15.42 17.76
C CYS A 42 -6.08 -14.01 17.66
N GLN A 43 -5.98 -13.29 18.79
CA GLN A 43 -5.42 -11.92 18.82
C GLN A 43 -3.97 -11.90 18.31
N LYS A 44 -3.13 -12.83 18.79
CA LYS A 44 -1.73 -12.95 18.31
C LYS A 44 -1.65 -13.27 16.82
N LYS A 45 -2.52 -14.16 16.34
CA LYS A 45 -2.61 -14.50 14.91
C LYS A 45 -2.94 -13.27 14.08
N MET A 46 -3.99 -12.51 14.46
CA MET A 46 -4.41 -11.32 13.74
C MET A 46 -3.37 -10.20 13.77
N ALA A 47 -2.74 -9.95 14.91
CA ALA A 47 -1.65 -8.97 15.00
C ALA A 47 -0.51 -9.30 14.02
N LYS A 48 -0.16 -10.58 13.89
CA LYS A 48 0.86 -11.02 12.93
C LYS A 48 0.42 -10.87 11.47
N ILE A 49 -0.86 -11.14 11.17
CA ILE A 49 -1.42 -10.92 9.83
C ILE A 49 -1.37 -9.43 9.47
N VAL A 50 -1.80 -8.55 10.38
CA VAL A 50 -1.74 -7.09 10.18
C VAL A 50 -0.30 -6.64 9.93
N ASP A 51 0.65 -7.06 10.76
CA ASP A 51 2.07 -6.71 10.59
C ASP A 51 2.61 -7.12 9.22
N ILE A 52 2.34 -8.35 8.78
CA ILE A 52 2.79 -8.85 7.47
C ILE A 52 2.14 -8.05 6.33
N THR A 53 0.81 -7.89 6.37
CA THR A 53 0.05 -7.21 5.31
C THR A 53 0.47 -5.73 5.18
N MET A 54 0.65 -5.03 6.30
CA MET A 54 1.08 -3.63 6.28
C MET A 54 2.51 -3.46 5.76
N LYS A 55 3.43 -4.35 6.14
CA LYS A 55 4.81 -4.35 5.59
C LYS A 55 4.82 -4.56 4.08
N GLN A 56 4.02 -5.50 3.59
CA GLN A 56 3.88 -5.74 2.15
C GLN A 56 3.26 -4.53 1.44
N TYR A 57 2.18 -3.97 1.97
CA TYR A 57 1.54 -2.77 1.42
C TYR A 57 2.52 -1.60 1.32
N SER A 58 3.22 -1.27 2.41
CA SER A 58 4.21 -0.20 2.45
C SER A 58 5.32 -0.42 1.42
N LYS A 59 5.73 -1.67 1.17
CA LYS A 59 6.69 -1.99 0.11
C LYS A 59 6.18 -1.59 -1.27
N TYR A 60 4.92 -1.86 -1.61
CA TYR A 60 4.35 -1.39 -2.89
C TYR A 60 4.24 0.13 -2.94
N CYS A 61 3.84 0.78 -1.85
CA CYS A 61 3.79 2.25 -1.83
C CYS A 61 5.17 2.85 -2.08
N MET A 62 6.20 2.36 -1.39
CA MET A 62 7.58 2.82 -1.57
C MET A 62 8.08 2.57 -2.98
N ASN A 63 7.84 1.38 -3.53
CA ASN A 63 8.26 1.06 -4.90
C ASN A 63 7.52 1.94 -5.91
N TYR A 64 6.22 2.18 -5.75
CA TYR A 64 5.46 3.08 -6.61
C TYR A 64 6.08 4.47 -6.65
N PHE A 65 6.43 5.07 -5.51
CA PHE A 65 7.04 6.41 -5.50
C PHE A 65 8.44 6.44 -6.10
N LYS A 66 9.21 5.34 -5.99
CA LYS A 66 10.50 5.20 -6.66
C LYS A 66 10.35 5.03 -8.17
N ASP A 67 9.32 4.31 -8.60
CA ASP A 67 9.10 3.96 -9.99
C ASP A 67 8.31 5.03 -10.74
N ALA A 68 7.50 5.86 -10.07
CA ALA A 68 6.65 6.83 -10.74
C ALA A 68 7.47 7.88 -11.50
N LYS A 69 7.15 8.08 -12.79
CA LYS A 69 7.85 9.04 -13.64
C LYS A 69 7.38 10.47 -13.33
N PRO A 70 8.29 11.41 -13.00
CA PRO A 70 7.91 12.80 -12.78
C PRO A 70 7.14 13.41 -13.95
N GLY A 71 6.08 14.16 -13.66
CA GLY A 71 5.23 14.82 -14.66
C GLY A 71 4.34 13.88 -15.49
N LYS A 72 4.29 12.58 -15.17
CA LYS A 72 3.32 11.64 -15.73
C LYS A 72 2.23 11.36 -14.71
N LYS A 73 0.97 11.33 -15.18
CA LYS A 73 -0.14 10.88 -14.34
C LYS A 73 -0.01 9.37 -14.15
N SER A 74 0.18 8.94 -12.92
CA SER A 74 0.19 7.55 -12.49
C SER A 74 -0.86 7.33 -11.39
N SER A 75 -1.27 6.07 -11.23
CA SER A 75 -2.21 5.63 -10.20
C SER A 75 -1.56 4.53 -9.39
N PHE A 76 -1.49 4.72 -8.07
CA PHE A 76 -0.95 3.69 -7.18
C PHE A 76 -1.76 2.39 -7.26
N LEU A 77 -3.08 2.48 -7.42
CA LEU A 77 -3.93 1.29 -7.56
C LEU A 77 -3.61 0.53 -8.84
N ASP A 78 -3.42 1.22 -9.96
CA ASP A 78 -3.09 0.58 -11.24
C ASP A 78 -1.70 -0.06 -11.16
N TYR A 79 -0.73 0.63 -10.57
CA TYR A 79 0.60 0.06 -10.27
C TYR A 79 0.52 -1.18 -9.38
N LEU A 80 -0.28 -1.12 -8.32
CA LEU A 80 -0.47 -2.23 -7.39
C LEU A 80 -1.07 -3.45 -8.11
N TYR A 81 -2.13 -3.27 -8.89
CA TYR A 81 -2.73 -4.34 -9.68
C TYR A 81 -1.73 -4.93 -10.69
N TYR A 82 -1.00 -4.06 -11.41
CA TYR A 82 0.06 -4.48 -12.32
C TYR A 82 1.11 -5.37 -11.64
N CYS A 83 1.54 -5.03 -10.42
CA CYS A 83 2.50 -5.83 -9.66
C CYS A 83 1.89 -7.13 -9.08
N LEU A 84 0.61 -7.13 -8.70
CA LEU A 84 -0.04 -8.30 -8.11
C LEU A 84 -0.40 -9.38 -9.14
N ASP A 85 -0.84 -8.98 -10.33
CA ASP A 85 -1.08 -9.88 -11.44
C ASP A 85 0.18 -10.67 -11.80
N PHE A 86 1.32 -9.97 -11.76
CA PHE A 86 2.63 -10.58 -11.90
C PHE A 86 2.90 -11.65 -10.83
N GLU A 87 2.76 -11.32 -9.54
CA GLU A 87 3.08 -12.25 -8.44
C GLU A 87 2.22 -13.51 -8.46
N LYS A 88 1.01 -13.42 -9.02
CA LYS A 88 0.11 -14.57 -9.18
C LYS A 88 0.39 -15.39 -10.44
N GLY A 89 1.27 -14.93 -11.33
CA GLY A 89 1.50 -15.55 -12.64
C GLY A 89 0.26 -15.48 -13.54
N GLU A 90 -0.67 -14.59 -13.21
CA GLU A 90 -1.94 -14.40 -13.88
C GLU A 90 -1.87 -13.08 -14.63
N ILE A 91 -1.50 -13.11 -15.93
CA ILE A 91 -1.73 -11.98 -16.85
C ILE A 91 -3.24 -11.97 -17.21
N ALA A 92 -4.11 -12.05 -16.21
CA ALA A 92 -5.46 -12.58 -16.42
C ALA A 92 -6.56 -11.52 -16.52
N CYS A 93 -6.30 -10.24 -16.22
CA CYS A 93 -7.38 -9.27 -16.13
C CYS A 93 -7.17 -7.93 -16.84
N HIS A 94 -6.01 -7.67 -17.44
CA HIS A 94 -5.73 -6.33 -17.97
C HIS A 94 -5.33 -6.30 -19.44
N ASP A 95 -6.08 -5.46 -20.17
CA ASP A 95 -5.88 -5.04 -21.55
C ASP A 95 -4.42 -4.66 -21.80
N GLU A 96 -3.90 -4.91 -23.00
CA GLU A 96 -2.56 -4.44 -23.38
C GLU A 96 -2.40 -2.93 -23.16
N ASP A 97 -3.50 -2.19 -23.29
CA ASP A 97 -3.53 -0.75 -23.08
C ASP A 97 -3.29 -0.39 -21.60
N PHE A 98 -3.82 -1.17 -20.65
CA PHE A 98 -3.53 -0.98 -19.22
C PHE A 98 -2.03 -1.20 -18.92
N VAL A 99 -1.46 -2.29 -19.44
CA VAL A 99 -0.03 -2.61 -19.27
C VAL A 99 0.81 -1.46 -19.82
N LYS A 100 0.51 -0.99 -21.04
CA LYS A 100 1.22 0.13 -21.68
C LYS A 100 1.08 1.42 -20.87
N ASP A 101 -0.08 1.70 -20.29
CA ASP A 101 -0.32 2.92 -19.51
C ASP A 101 0.49 2.92 -18.20
N VAL A 102 0.57 1.79 -17.50
CA VAL A 102 1.42 1.66 -16.31
C VAL A 102 2.90 1.78 -16.68
N GLU A 103 3.39 1.08 -17.70
CA GLU A 103 4.80 1.16 -18.14
C GLU A 103 5.16 2.54 -18.73
N LYS A 104 4.19 3.29 -19.24
CA LYS A 104 4.39 4.67 -19.72
C LYS A 104 4.50 5.67 -18.57
N SER A 105 3.79 5.43 -17.47
CA SER A 105 3.71 6.33 -16.32
C SER A 105 4.66 5.96 -15.17
N CYS A 106 5.19 4.74 -15.16
CA CYS A 106 6.13 4.22 -14.18
C CYS A 106 7.36 3.61 -14.86
N ASN A 107 8.49 3.55 -14.16
CA ASN A 107 9.76 2.94 -14.53
C ASN A 107 9.75 1.44 -14.21
N VAL A 108 8.70 0.76 -14.68
CA VAL A 108 8.57 -0.69 -14.57
C VAL A 108 8.30 -1.28 -15.93
N LYS A 109 8.68 -2.55 -16.09
CA LYS A 109 8.43 -3.31 -17.30
C LYS A 109 8.25 -4.78 -17.02
N MET A 110 7.34 -5.43 -17.74
CA MET A 110 7.17 -6.87 -17.69
C MET A 110 7.86 -7.52 -18.90
N GLU A 111 8.85 -8.35 -18.65
CA GLU A 111 9.52 -9.12 -19.71
C GLU A 111 9.67 -10.58 -19.28
N ASN A 112 9.28 -11.51 -20.16
CA ASN A 112 9.42 -12.96 -19.94
C ASN A 112 8.83 -13.45 -18.60
N GLY A 113 7.71 -12.86 -18.18
CA GLY A 113 7.10 -13.17 -16.89
C GLY A 113 8.01 -12.81 -15.71
N LYS A 114 8.72 -11.68 -15.80
CA LYS A 114 9.47 -11.04 -14.71
C LYS A 114 9.22 -9.54 -14.73
N LEU A 115 8.98 -8.97 -13.56
CA LEU A 115 8.92 -7.52 -13.33
C LEU A 115 10.34 -6.96 -13.22
N TYR A 116 10.63 -5.90 -13.98
CA TYR A 116 11.88 -5.15 -13.92
C TYR A 116 11.59 -3.70 -13.58
N HIS A 117 12.39 -3.14 -12.66
CA HIS A 117 12.43 -1.71 -12.38
C HIS A 117 13.51 -1.11 -13.30
N THR A 118 13.12 -0.22 -14.19
CA THR A 118 13.92 0.19 -15.36
C THR A 118 14.77 1.43 -15.14
N ASP A 119 14.59 2.15 -14.03
CA ASP A 119 15.49 3.25 -13.64
C ASP A 119 16.48 2.80 -12.56
N PRO A 120 17.75 3.26 -12.62
CA PRO A 120 18.69 3.08 -11.53
C PRO A 120 18.20 3.83 -10.30
N VAL A 121 18.31 3.19 -9.14
CA VAL A 121 18.10 3.78 -7.81
C VAL A 121 19.25 4.76 -7.53
N ASP A 122 19.33 5.85 -8.29
CA ASP A 122 20.33 6.90 -8.11
C ASP A 122 19.73 8.24 -8.56
N SER A 123 18.87 8.81 -7.71
CA SER A 123 18.70 10.27 -7.67
C SER A 123 18.38 10.67 -6.23
N ASP A 124 19.43 11.14 -5.58
CA ASP A 124 19.45 11.95 -4.37
C ASP A 124 19.30 11.27 -3.00
N ASP A 125 20.46 10.79 -2.51
CA ASP A 125 21.02 11.20 -1.20
C ASP A 125 21.19 12.74 -1.13
N SER A 126 20.11 13.50 -1.39
CA SER A 126 20.03 14.91 -1.00
C SER A 126 19.05 14.98 0.17
N ASP A 127 19.67 14.95 1.34
CA ASP A 127 19.21 15.47 2.62
C ASP A 127 18.37 16.75 2.44
N GLU A 128 17.08 16.61 2.12
CA GLU A 128 16.12 17.72 2.15
C GLU A 128 15.41 17.64 3.51
N SER A 129 15.98 18.40 4.44
CA SER A 129 15.45 18.76 5.74
C SER A 129 13.92 18.88 5.71
N MET A 130 13.23 17.96 6.39
CA MET A 130 11.88 18.20 6.89
C MET A 130 11.97 19.27 7.98
N ASP A 131 12.03 20.51 7.55
CA ASP A 131 12.03 21.66 8.44
C ASP A 131 10.63 21.78 9.06
N SER A 132 10.65 21.84 10.38
CA SER A 132 9.53 21.92 11.30
C SER A 132 8.70 23.19 11.01
N GLU A 133 7.43 23.04 10.59
CA GLU A 133 6.49 24.15 10.72
C GLU A 133 6.11 24.31 12.19
N GLU A 134 6.81 25.29 12.78
CA GLU A 134 6.63 25.90 14.09
C GLU A 134 5.18 26.36 14.28
N GLU A 135 4.60 26.05 15.44
CA GLU A 135 3.31 26.58 15.89
C GLU A 135 3.40 28.12 15.97
N SER A 136 2.57 28.83 15.20
CA SER A 136 2.29 30.24 15.47
C SER A 136 0.92 30.39 16.12
N GLU A 137 0.91 30.40 17.45
CA GLU A 137 -0.15 31.03 18.23
C GLU A 137 -0.25 32.49 17.80
N THR A 138 -1.42 32.93 17.33
CA THR A 138 -1.74 34.36 17.30
C THR A 138 -2.95 34.59 18.19
N GLU A 139 -2.66 35.06 19.40
CA GLU A 139 -3.58 35.78 20.26
C GLU A 139 -4.09 37.01 19.49
N THR A 140 -5.39 37.08 19.24
CA THR A 140 -6.04 38.36 18.87
C THR A 140 -6.70 38.93 20.11
N GLU A 141 -6.02 39.96 20.62
CA GLU A 141 -6.43 40.89 21.66
C GLU A 141 -7.79 41.53 21.32
N SER A 142 -8.71 41.47 22.29
CA SER A 142 -10.01 42.11 22.28
C SER A 142 -9.86 43.61 22.55
N THR A 143 -10.27 44.45 21.62
CA THR A 143 -10.59 45.87 21.90
C THR A 143 -12.10 46.04 21.97
N ASP A 144 -12.61 46.13 23.19
CA ASP A 144 -13.93 46.71 23.49
C ASP A 144 -13.80 48.25 23.49
N ASP A 145 -14.69 48.93 22.76
CA ASP A 145 -15.07 50.35 22.93
C ASP A 145 -16.59 50.46 22.75
#